data_AF-A0AB34U8G0-F1
#
_entry.id   AF-A0AB34U8G0-F1
#
_cell.length_a   1.000
_cell.length_b   1.000
_cell.length_c   1.000
_cell.angle_alpha   90.00
_cell.angle_beta   90.00
_cell.angle_gamma   90.00
#
_symmetry.space_group_name_H-M   'P 1'
#
loop_
_entity.id
_entity.type
_entity.pdbx_description
1 polymer ?
#
loop_
_entity_poly.entity_id
_entity_poly.type
_entity_poly.pdbx_seq_one_letter_code
_entity_poly.pdbx_strand_id
1 'polypeptide(L)'
;TNLLIERLGKAAKVSEVKADALSLRIAAQAYTAKPDASNSQGYTVALDNLGKTIEDGLKLLTVPANADILRGIRDQVGGLRQTFSQLVDNNRQIDQAMQPLITISEQVSGSFETLLQKTFDDVSRSLDQSGIDQVKIAGDLRNGMTSFRLVFRRYISIPTAENRQITFDAADSLIAQVSSARNQLPNKAGPAVDEALRALQQYKS
;
A
#
# COMPACT_ATOMS: atom_id res chain seq x y z
N THR A 1 -31.82 43.98 15.88
CA THR A 1 -30.51 43.52 15.40
C THR A 1 -30.16 44.24 14.11
N ASN A 2 -28.90 44.66 13.89
CA ASN A 2 -28.51 45.40 12.70
C ASN A 2 -28.43 44.46 11.48
N LEU A 3 -29.26 44.71 10.47
CA LEU A 3 -29.45 43.88 9.28
C LEU A 3 -28.15 43.66 8.48
N LEU A 4 -27.21 44.61 8.56
CA LEU A 4 -25.91 44.54 7.90
C LEU A 4 -24.98 43.54 8.61
N ILE A 5 -25.01 43.49 9.94
CA ILE A 5 -24.24 42.52 10.74
C ILE A 5 -24.72 41.09 10.46
N GLU A 6 -26.04 40.87 10.35
CA GLU A 6 -26.61 39.57 9.98
C GLU A 6 -26.20 39.13 8.56
N ARG A 7 -26.22 40.05 7.59
CA ARG A 7 -25.81 39.74 6.21
C ARG A 7 -24.31 39.40 6.13
N LEU A 8 -23.47 40.14 6.85
CA LEU A 8 -22.03 39.84 6.94
C LEU A 8 -21.78 38.47 7.59
N GLY A 9 -22.52 38.13 8.65
CA GLY A 9 -22.42 36.81 9.29
C GLY A 9 -22.79 35.65 8.35
N LYS A 10 -23.86 35.81 7.56
CA LYS A 10 -24.26 34.80 6.56
C LYS A 10 -23.22 34.65 5.44
N ALA A 11 -22.66 35.77 4.95
CA ALA A 11 -21.62 35.74 3.92
C ALA A 11 -20.32 35.07 4.43
N ALA A 12 -19.91 35.38 5.67
CA ALA A 12 -18.78 34.73 6.32
C ALA A 12 -18.97 33.21 6.38
N LYS A 13 -20.16 32.74 6.74
CA LYS A 13 -20.46 31.31 6.83
C LYS A 13 -20.39 30.58 5.48
N VAL A 14 -20.86 31.22 4.41
CA VAL A 14 -20.70 30.67 3.04
C VAL A 14 -19.22 30.55 2.67
N SER A 15 -18.40 31.54 3.03
CA SER A 15 -16.95 31.49 2.80
C SER A 15 -16.27 30.37 3.61
N GLU A 16 -16.68 30.15 4.87
CA GLU A 16 -16.20 29.02 5.69
C GLU A 16 -16.53 27.67 5.04
N VAL A 17 -17.77 27.45 4.60
CA VAL A 17 -18.18 26.20 3.93
C VAL A 17 -17.31 25.96 2.68
N LYS A 18 -17.03 27.01 1.89
CA LYS A 18 -16.16 26.90 0.71
C LYS A 18 -14.72 26.58 1.09
N ALA A 19 -14.18 27.20 2.14
CA ALA A 19 -12.82 26.96 2.61
C ALA A 19 -12.66 25.51 3.12
N ASP A 20 -13.65 24.99 3.85
CA ASP A 20 -13.65 23.61 4.33
C ASP A 20 -13.81 22.61 3.17
N ALA A 21 -14.63 22.92 2.16
CA ALA A 21 -14.75 22.10 0.96
C ALA A 21 -13.44 22.04 0.14
N LEU A 22 -12.68 23.14 0.08
CA LEU A 22 -11.36 23.16 -0.53
C LEU A 22 -10.36 22.34 0.29
N SER A 23 -10.38 22.50 1.62
CA SER A 23 -9.53 21.73 2.54
C SER A 23 -9.80 20.23 2.42
N LEU A 24 -11.07 19.84 2.28
CA LEU A 24 -11.48 18.46 1.99
C LEU A 24 -10.88 17.94 0.68
N ARG A 25 -10.91 18.75 -0.38
CA ARG A 25 -10.34 18.36 -1.68
C ARG A 25 -8.81 18.19 -1.61
N ILE A 26 -8.12 19.05 -0.87
CA ILE A 26 -6.68 18.93 -0.63
C ILE A 26 -6.38 17.65 0.16
N ALA A 27 -7.14 17.37 1.23
CA ALA A 27 -6.98 16.16 2.01
C ALA A 27 -7.24 14.88 1.18
N ALA A 28 -8.24 14.93 0.28
CA ALA A 28 -8.50 13.86 -0.67
C ALA A 28 -7.31 13.60 -1.60
N GLN A 29 -6.72 14.65 -2.17
CA GLN A 29 -5.52 14.53 -3.00
C GLN A 29 -4.32 13.97 -2.23
N ALA A 30 -4.12 14.39 -0.97
CA ALA A 30 -3.07 13.87 -0.10
C ALA A 30 -3.26 12.36 0.16
N TYR A 31 -4.49 11.93 0.45
CA TYR A 31 -4.80 10.50 0.63
C TYR A 31 -4.60 9.70 -0.66
N THR A 32 -5.06 10.20 -1.80
CA THR A 32 -4.83 9.54 -3.09
C THR A 32 -3.34 9.41 -3.42
N ALA A 33 -2.53 10.42 -3.11
CA ALA A 33 -1.09 10.37 -3.33
C ALA A 33 -0.38 9.38 -2.40
N LYS A 34 -0.86 9.24 -1.16
CA LYS A 34 -0.30 8.32 -0.17
C LYS A 34 -1.41 7.83 0.79
N PRO A 35 -2.00 6.64 0.54
CA PRO A 35 -3.11 6.11 1.33
C PRO A 35 -2.58 5.48 2.63
N ASP A 36 -2.23 6.32 3.61
CA ASP A 36 -1.78 5.89 4.93
C ASP A 36 -2.70 6.39 6.06
N ALA A 37 -2.45 5.93 7.29
CA ALA A 37 -3.26 6.29 8.46
C ALA A 37 -3.26 7.81 8.75
N SER A 38 -2.15 8.50 8.47
CA SER A 38 -2.03 9.95 8.74
C SER A 38 -2.89 10.75 7.78
N ASN A 39 -2.78 10.46 6.47
CA ASN A 39 -3.60 11.11 5.46
C ASN A 39 -5.08 10.69 5.58
N SER A 40 -5.35 9.46 6.02
CA SER A 40 -6.73 9.03 6.32
C SER A 40 -7.36 9.83 7.45
N GLN A 41 -6.59 10.12 8.49
CA GLN A 41 -7.03 10.95 9.59
C GLN A 41 -7.24 12.40 9.12
N GLY A 42 -6.34 12.92 8.29
CA GLY A 42 -6.47 14.26 7.69
C GLY A 42 -7.76 14.43 6.89
N TYR A 43 -8.11 13.44 6.06
CA TYR A 43 -9.38 13.44 5.32
C TYR A 43 -10.57 13.40 6.29
N THR A 44 -10.56 12.50 7.27
CA THR A 44 -11.64 12.39 8.28
C THR A 44 -11.87 13.72 9.01
N VAL A 45 -10.80 14.39 9.43
CA VAL A 45 -10.87 15.70 10.09
C VAL A 45 -11.45 16.77 9.16
N ALA A 46 -11.09 16.76 7.87
CA ALA A 46 -11.66 17.70 6.91
C ALA A 46 -13.16 17.46 6.66
N LEU A 47 -13.60 16.20 6.63
CA LEU A 47 -15.02 15.84 6.57
C LEU A 47 -15.77 16.34 7.82
N ASP A 48 -15.19 16.15 9.00
CA ASP A 48 -15.81 16.59 10.27
C ASP A 48 -15.91 18.11 10.38
N ASN A 49 -14.88 18.84 9.96
CA ASN A 49 -14.88 20.30 9.96
C ASN A 49 -15.94 20.84 9.00
N LEU A 50 -16.00 20.32 7.77
CA LEU A 50 -17.03 20.70 6.81
C LEU A 50 -18.44 20.39 7.33
N GLY A 51 -18.63 19.22 7.95
CA GLY A 51 -19.90 18.83 8.57
C GLY A 51 -20.34 19.83 9.64
N LYS A 52 -19.45 20.19 10.58
CA LYS A 52 -19.72 21.20 11.62
C LYS A 52 -20.06 22.56 11.03
N THR A 53 -19.30 23.02 10.04
CA THR A 53 -19.53 24.31 9.39
C THR A 53 -20.88 24.35 8.67
N ILE A 54 -21.30 23.25 8.05
CA ILE A 54 -22.62 23.11 7.43
C ILE A 54 -23.72 23.14 8.51
N GLU A 55 -23.57 22.40 9.60
CA GLU A 55 -24.54 22.40 10.72
C GLU A 55 -24.72 23.79 11.33
N ASP A 56 -23.63 24.51 11.54
CA ASP A 56 -23.68 25.89 12.03
C ASP A 56 -24.28 26.85 10.99
N GLY A 57 -24.03 26.61 9.70
CA GLY A 57 -24.67 27.34 8.61
C GLY A 57 -26.19 27.16 8.60
N LEU A 58 -26.67 25.93 8.82
CA LEU A 58 -28.09 25.61 8.89
C LEU A 58 -28.81 26.29 10.06
N LYS A 59 -28.10 26.60 11.16
CA LYS A 59 -28.65 27.39 12.29
C LYS A 59 -28.82 28.88 11.94
N LEU A 60 -28.02 29.40 11.00
CA LEU A 60 -27.97 30.83 10.64
C LEU A 60 -28.79 31.18 9.39
N LEU A 61 -28.98 30.22 8.48
CA LEU A 61 -29.69 30.46 7.23
C LEU A 61 -31.21 30.38 7.42
N THR A 62 -31.84 31.55 7.44
CA THR A 62 -33.30 31.70 7.58
C THR A 62 -34.06 31.59 6.25
N VAL A 63 -33.35 31.63 5.11
CA VAL A 63 -33.97 31.52 3.77
C VAL A 63 -34.06 30.03 3.39
N PRO A 64 -35.27 29.48 3.15
CA PRO A 64 -35.46 28.05 2.89
C PRO A 64 -34.58 27.51 1.75
N ALA A 65 -34.54 28.20 0.61
CA ALA A 65 -33.74 27.79 -0.54
C ALA A 65 -32.23 27.64 -0.22
N ASN A 66 -31.68 28.51 0.63
CA ASN A 66 -30.27 28.43 1.02
C ASN A 66 -30.02 27.28 2.00
N ALA A 67 -30.97 27.02 2.91
CA ALA A 67 -30.91 25.88 3.81
C ALA A 67 -31.00 24.56 3.03
N ASP A 68 -31.82 24.49 1.97
CA ASP A 68 -31.92 23.32 1.11
C ASP A 68 -30.62 23.02 0.37
N ILE A 69 -29.92 24.05 -0.13
CA ILE A 69 -28.58 23.90 -0.72
C ILE A 69 -27.60 23.33 0.31
N LEU A 70 -27.55 23.88 1.54
CA LEU A 70 -26.67 23.36 2.58
C LEU A 70 -27.01 21.91 3.00
N ARG A 71 -28.30 21.54 3.04
CA ARG A 71 -28.71 20.16 3.28
C ARG A 71 -28.24 19.23 2.17
N GLY A 72 -28.37 19.65 0.91
CA GLY A 72 -27.84 18.88 -0.22
C GLY A 72 -26.33 18.67 -0.14
N ILE A 73 -25.57 19.69 0.28
CA ILE A 73 -24.13 19.56 0.54
C ILE A 73 -23.89 18.58 1.71
N ARG A 74 -24.66 18.67 2.80
CA ARG A 74 -24.56 17.74 3.95
C ARG A 74 -24.72 16.28 3.50
N ASP A 75 -25.72 16.01 2.67
CA ASP A 75 -26.02 14.66 2.21
C ASP A 75 -24.90 14.13 1.30
N GLN A 76 -24.33 14.98 0.43
CA GLN A 76 -23.15 14.63 -0.36
C GLN A 76 -21.93 14.33 0.53
N VAL A 77 -21.68 15.13 1.57
CA VAL A 77 -20.60 14.90 2.54
C VAL A 77 -20.81 13.59 3.29
N GLY A 78 -22.05 13.26 3.66
CA GLY A 78 -22.41 11.97 4.25
C GLY A 78 -22.09 10.78 3.33
N GLY A 79 -22.47 10.87 2.05
CA GLY A 79 -22.15 9.85 1.05
C GLY A 79 -20.64 9.71 0.80
N LEU A 80 -19.91 10.83 0.74
CA LEU A 80 -18.45 10.84 0.64
C LEU A 80 -17.80 10.16 1.85
N ARG A 81 -18.28 10.44 3.06
CA ARG A 81 -17.78 9.82 4.29
C ARG A 81 -17.93 8.30 4.25
N GLN A 82 -19.11 7.81 3.87
CA GLN A 82 -19.36 6.38 3.77
C GLN A 82 -18.45 5.70 2.73
N THR A 83 -18.32 6.30 1.55
CA THR A 83 -17.46 5.79 0.48
C THR A 83 -15.99 5.78 0.91
N PHE A 84 -15.55 6.84 1.60
CA PHE A 84 -14.19 6.94 2.10
C PHE A 84 -13.90 5.91 3.22
N SER A 85 -14.82 5.71 4.16
CA SER A 85 -14.67 4.67 5.19
C SER A 85 -14.51 3.27 4.57
N GLN A 86 -15.33 2.93 3.57
CA GLN A 86 -15.19 1.67 2.84
C GLN A 86 -13.83 1.56 2.14
N LEU A 87 -13.34 2.64 1.53
CA LEU A 87 -12.03 2.66 0.91
C LEU A 87 -10.89 2.43 1.92
N VAL A 88 -10.95 3.06 3.09
CA VAL A 88 -9.97 2.87 4.18
C VAL A 88 -10.01 1.43 4.69
N ASP A 89 -11.19 0.87 4.90
CA ASP A 89 -11.34 -0.52 5.34
C ASP A 89 -10.79 -1.50 4.31
N ASN A 90 -11.08 -1.28 3.02
CA ASN A 90 -10.53 -2.08 1.92
C ASN A 90 -9.00 -2.00 1.89
N ASN A 91 -8.42 -0.80 1.99
CA ASN A 91 -6.97 -0.62 2.01
C ASN A 91 -6.33 -1.33 3.21
N ARG A 92 -6.95 -1.26 4.39
CA ARG A 92 -6.49 -1.99 5.58
C ARG A 92 -6.57 -3.51 5.39
N GLN A 93 -7.64 -4.02 4.78
CA GLN A 93 -7.76 -5.45 4.47
C GLN A 93 -6.71 -5.89 3.45
N ILE A 94 -6.42 -5.07 2.44
CA ILE A 94 -5.33 -5.32 1.49
C ILE A 94 -4.00 -5.36 2.22
N ASP A 95 -3.68 -4.36 3.05
CA ASP A 95 -2.43 -4.33 3.83
C ASP A 95 -2.28 -5.58 4.71
N GLN A 96 -3.37 -6.02 5.35
CA GLN A 96 -3.40 -7.24 6.16
C GLN A 96 -3.21 -8.50 5.32
N ALA A 97 -3.87 -8.59 4.16
CA ALA A 97 -3.71 -9.71 3.22
C ALA A 97 -2.29 -9.77 2.63
N MET A 98 -1.58 -8.64 2.57
CA MET A 98 -0.20 -8.56 2.08
C MET A 98 0.85 -8.91 3.16
N GLN A 99 0.53 -8.88 4.45
CA GLN A 99 1.49 -9.21 5.52
C GLN A 99 2.09 -10.62 5.39
N PRO A 100 1.30 -11.69 5.18
CA PRO A 100 1.85 -13.02 4.97
C PRO A 100 2.86 -13.06 3.82
N LEU A 101 2.56 -12.36 2.71
CA LEU A 101 3.45 -12.28 1.56
C LEU A 101 4.76 -11.54 1.89
N ILE A 102 4.71 -10.46 2.69
CA ILE A 102 5.93 -9.80 3.19
C ILE A 102 6.76 -10.76 4.04
N THR A 103 6.14 -11.50 4.96
CA THR A 103 6.83 -12.49 5.81
C THR A 103 7.47 -13.61 4.97
N ILE A 104 6.75 -14.13 3.98
CA ILE A 104 7.26 -15.12 3.02
C ILE A 104 8.47 -14.54 2.28
N SER A 105 8.39 -13.28 1.81
CA SER A 105 9.52 -12.62 1.16
C SER A 105 10.75 -12.54 2.07
N GLU A 106 10.57 -12.29 3.35
CA GLU A 106 11.67 -12.19 4.31
C GLU A 106 12.28 -13.56 4.59
N GLN A 107 11.44 -14.59 4.75
CA GLN A 107 11.87 -15.97 4.93
C GLN A 107 12.72 -16.47 3.75
N VAL A 108 12.24 -16.29 2.50
CA VAL A 108 12.97 -16.69 1.29
C VAL A 108 14.31 -15.95 1.17
N SER A 109 14.33 -14.65 1.49
CA SER A 109 15.57 -13.86 1.49
C SER A 109 16.58 -14.42 2.50
N GLY A 110 16.13 -14.75 3.71
CA GLY A 110 16.97 -15.36 4.74
C GLY A 110 17.50 -16.75 4.33
N SER A 111 16.69 -17.55 3.65
CA SER A 111 17.11 -18.85 3.11
C SER A 111 18.21 -18.71 2.07
N PHE A 112 18.11 -17.77 1.13
CA PHE A 112 19.16 -17.54 0.13
C PHE A 112 20.42 -16.91 0.71
N GLU A 113 20.31 -16.03 1.69
CA GLU A 113 21.47 -15.51 2.42
C GLU A 113 22.23 -16.64 3.13
N THR A 114 21.51 -17.51 3.84
CA THR A 114 22.08 -18.67 4.53
C THR A 114 22.72 -19.64 3.55
N LEU A 115 22.09 -19.87 2.39
CA LEU A 115 22.64 -20.69 1.32
C LEU A 115 23.95 -20.11 0.81
N LEU A 116 23.97 -18.83 0.44
CA LEU A 116 25.16 -18.14 -0.05
C LEU A 116 26.32 -18.22 0.95
N GLN A 117 26.06 -17.95 2.23
CA GLN A 117 27.08 -18.03 3.28
C GLN A 117 27.65 -19.45 3.41
N LYS A 118 26.79 -20.48 3.46
CA LYS A 118 27.24 -21.88 3.53
C LYS A 118 28.05 -22.29 2.32
N THR A 119 27.63 -21.87 1.12
CA THR A 119 28.38 -22.16 -0.11
C THR A 119 29.74 -21.48 -0.10
N PHE A 120 29.86 -20.23 0.37
CA PHE A 120 31.16 -19.59 0.55
C PHE A 120 32.05 -20.35 1.56
N ASP A 121 31.50 -20.76 2.71
CA ASP A 121 32.24 -21.49 3.73
C ASP A 121 32.75 -22.84 3.20
N ASP A 122 31.94 -23.57 2.43
CA ASP A 122 32.32 -24.85 1.82
C ASP A 122 33.39 -24.68 0.75
N VAL A 123 33.28 -23.65 -0.11
CA VAL A 123 34.24 -23.37 -1.20
C VAL A 123 35.56 -22.81 -0.67
N SER A 124 35.55 -22.10 0.46
CA SER A 124 36.77 -21.60 1.12
C SER A 124 37.75 -22.72 1.52
N ARG A 125 37.26 -23.97 1.65
CA ARG A 125 38.05 -25.14 2.05
C ARG A 125 38.68 -25.87 0.85
N SER A 126 38.14 -25.73 -0.36
CA SER A 126 38.79 -26.13 -1.61
C SER A 126 38.19 -25.34 -2.78
N LEU A 127 38.99 -24.47 -3.39
CA LEU A 127 38.55 -23.64 -4.50
C LEU A 127 38.65 -24.43 -5.82
N ASP A 128 37.52 -24.96 -6.30
CA ASP A 128 37.39 -25.59 -7.61
C ASP A 128 36.30 -24.91 -8.45
N GLN A 129 36.26 -25.21 -9.74
CA GLN A 129 35.31 -24.59 -10.67
C GLN A 129 33.85 -24.87 -10.25
N SER A 130 33.58 -26.07 -9.73
CA SER A 130 32.27 -26.45 -9.21
C SER A 130 31.85 -25.55 -8.05
N GLY A 131 32.75 -25.25 -7.11
CA GLY A 131 32.51 -24.32 -6.01
C GLY A 131 32.20 -22.91 -6.48
N ILE A 132 32.96 -22.40 -7.46
CA ILE A 132 32.72 -21.08 -8.06
C ILE A 132 31.32 -21.01 -8.70
N ASP A 133 30.92 -22.05 -9.44
CA ASP A 133 29.61 -22.13 -10.07
C ASP A 133 28.48 -22.17 -9.03
N GLN A 134 28.68 -22.89 -7.91
CA GLN A 134 27.71 -22.93 -6.81
C GLN A 134 27.54 -21.56 -6.12
N VAL A 135 28.64 -20.84 -5.86
CA VAL A 135 28.60 -19.48 -5.30
C VAL A 135 27.85 -18.54 -6.24
N LYS A 136 28.10 -18.66 -7.55
CA LYS A 136 27.40 -17.87 -8.57
C LYS A 136 25.89 -18.14 -8.54
N ILE A 137 25.47 -19.40 -8.51
CA ILE A 137 24.05 -19.77 -8.43
C ILE A 137 23.40 -19.20 -7.17
N ALA A 138 24.03 -19.36 -6.00
CA ALA A 138 23.50 -18.81 -4.75
C ALA A 138 23.42 -17.26 -4.78
N GLY A 139 24.39 -16.60 -5.41
CA GLY A 139 24.39 -15.16 -5.63
C GLY A 139 23.27 -14.70 -6.56
N ASP A 140 23.04 -15.44 -7.66
CA ASP A 140 21.97 -15.17 -8.61
C ASP A 140 20.58 -15.31 -7.96
N LEU A 141 20.37 -16.31 -7.10
CA LEU A 141 19.12 -16.46 -6.33
C LEU A 141 18.86 -15.28 -5.39
N ARG A 142 19.90 -14.83 -4.68
CA ARG A 142 19.81 -13.65 -3.79
C ARG A 142 19.50 -12.38 -4.59
N ASN A 143 20.13 -12.20 -5.74
CA ASN A 143 19.89 -11.07 -6.63
C ASN A 143 18.47 -11.11 -7.20
N GLY A 144 18.02 -12.28 -7.69
CA GLY A 144 16.65 -12.50 -8.16
C GLY A 144 15.61 -12.17 -7.09
N MET A 145 15.85 -12.58 -5.84
CA MET A 145 14.98 -12.23 -4.72
C MET A 145 14.95 -10.73 -4.41
N THR A 146 16.10 -10.07 -4.51
CA THR A 146 16.19 -8.60 -4.34
C THR A 146 15.38 -7.88 -5.41
N SER A 147 15.50 -8.30 -6.68
CA SER A 147 14.71 -7.77 -7.79
C SER A 147 13.21 -8.00 -7.59
N PHE A 148 12.82 -9.21 -7.18
CA PHE A 148 11.42 -9.52 -6.85
C PHE A 148 10.88 -8.60 -5.74
N ARG A 149 11.64 -8.40 -4.65
CA ARG A 149 11.23 -7.51 -3.54
C ARG A 149 10.96 -6.08 -3.99
N LEU A 150 11.74 -5.56 -4.93
CA LEU A 150 11.54 -4.20 -5.45
C LEU A 150 10.20 -4.09 -6.19
N VAL A 151 9.91 -5.06 -7.05
CA VAL A 151 8.65 -5.11 -7.81
C VAL A 151 7.47 -5.32 -6.87
N PHE A 152 7.59 -6.24 -5.91
CA PHE A 152 6.56 -6.54 -4.92
C PHE A 152 6.25 -5.31 -4.05
N ARG A 153 7.27 -4.57 -3.59
CA ARG A 153 7.07 -3.30 -2.86
C ARG A 153 6.38 -2.24 -3.71
N ARG A 154 6.67 -2.18 -5.01
CA ARG A 154 5.98 -1.28 -5.94
C ARG A 154 4.50 -1.63 -6.06
N TYR A 155 4.16 -2.92 -6.15
CA TYR A 155 2.77 -3.37 -6.17
C TYR A 155 2.03 -3.05 -4.88
N ILE A 156 2.65 -3.26 -3.71
CA ILE A 156 2.07 -2.83 -2.42
C ILE A 156 1.80 -1.33 -2.41
N SER A 157 2.75 -0.53 -2.90
CA SER A 157 2.64 0.92 -2.90
C SER A 157 1.58 1.45 -3.89
N ILE A 158 1.41 0.75 -5.02
CA ILE A 158 0.51 1.15 -6.10
C ILE A 158 -0.14 -0.12 -6.69
N PRO A 159 -1.27 -0.60 -6.13
CA PRO A 159 -1.85 -1.89 -6.50
C PRO A 159 -2.68 -1.82 -7.80
N THR A 160 -2.03 -1.53 -8.93
CA THR A 160 -2.67 -1.60 -10.25
C THR A 160 -2.63 -3.01 -10.83
N ALA A 161 -3.51 -3.30 -11.81
CA ALA A 161 -3.49 -4.56 -12.55
C ALA A 161 -2.15 -4.79 -13.26
N GLU A 162 -1.54 -3.74 -13.80
CA GLU A 162 -0.21 -3.77 -14.40
C GLU A 162 0.86 -4.16 -13.36
N ASN A 163 0.93 -3.47 -12.22
CA ASN A 163 1.92 -3.78 -11.19
C ASN A 163 1.70 -5.17 -10.58
N ARG A 164 0.45 -5.65 -10.52
CA ARG A 164 0.14 -7.04 -10.14
C ARG A 164 0.76 -8.03 -11.13
N GLN A 165 0.53 -7.84 -12.44
CA GLN A 165 1.06 -8.73 -13.46
C GLN A 165 2.59 -8.78 -13.43
N ILE A 166 3.25 -7.61 -13.38
CA ILE A 166 4.72 -7.52 -13.29
C ILE A 166 5.23 -8.26 -12.04
N THR A 167 4.51 -8.20 -10.92
CA THR A 167 4.86 -8.91 -9.69
C THR A 167 4.76 -10.43 -9.86
N PHE A 168 3.70 -10.91 -10.50
CA PHE A 168 3.52 -12.34 -10.77
C PHE A 168 4.55 -12.87 -11.78
N ASP A 169 4.85 -12.12 -12.84
CA ASP A 169 5.90 -12.48 -13.80
C ASP A 169 7.28 -12.56 -13.12
N ALA A 170 7.57 -11.63 -12.19
CA ALA A 170 8.79 -11.66 -11.39
C ALA A 170 8.83 -12.85 -10.43
N ALA A 171 7.71 -13.23 -9.82
CA ALA A 171 7.60 -14.43 -9.00
C ALA A 171 7.83 -15.70 -9.83
N ASP A 172 7.24 -15.79 -11.02
CA ASP A 172 7.43 -16.91 -11.96
C ASP A 172 8.88 -17.08 -12.37
N SER A 173 9.54 -15.98 -12.74
CA SER A 173 10.96 -15.98 -13.08
C SER A 173 11.81 -16.47 -11.91
N LEU A 174 11.54 -15.99 -10.69
CA LEU A 174 12.27 -16.42 -9.50
C LEU A 174 12.03 -17.90 -9.18
N ILE A 175 10.79 -18.39 -9.28
CA ILE A 175 10.47 -19.82 -9.10
C ILE A 175 11.23 -20.68 -10.11
N ALA A 176 11.32 -20.25 -11.36
CA ALA A 176 12.08 -20.95 -12.39
C ALA A 176 13.59 -20.99 -12.06
N GLN A 177 14.17 -19.88 -11.58
CA GLN A 177 15.56 -19.82 -11.14
C GLN A 177 15.83 -20.77 -9.96
N VAL A 178 14.97 -20.76 -8.94
CA VAL A 178 15.05 -21.64 -7.77
C VAL A 178 14.95 -23.11 -8.18
N SER A 179 14.02 -23.43 -9.10
CA SER A 179 13.85 -24.78 -9.63
C SER A 179 15.09 -25.25 -10.40
N SER A 180 15.70 -24.38 -11.20
CA SER A 180 16.94 -24.70 -11.92
C SER A 180 18.10 -24.90 -10.96
N ALA A 181 18.24 -24.03 -9.96
CA ALA A 181 19.30 -24.10 -8.94
C ALA A 181 19.21 -25.39 -8.11
N ARG A 182 18.00 -25.89 -7.84
CA ARG A 182 17.78 -27.18 -7.14
C ARG A 182 18.53 -28.35 -7.80
N ASN A 183 18.61 -28.35 -9.12
CA ASN A 183 19.26 -29.42 -9.89
C ASN A 183 20.77 -29.24 -10.02
N GLN A 184 21.32 -28.09 -9.59
CA GLN A 184 22.71 -27.69 -9.80
C GLN A 184 23.48 -27.51 -8.48
N LEU A 185 22.77 -27.31 -7.37
CA LEU A 185 23.37 -27.20 -6.03
C LEU A 185 23.48 -28.58 -5.34
N PRO A 186 24.44 -28.76 -4.43
CA PRO A 186 24.57 -30.01 -3.67
C PRO A 186 23.31 -30.35 -2.88
N ASN A 187 23.00 -31.63 -2.67
CA ASN A 187 21.82 -32.08 -1.92
C ASN A 187 21.65 -31.43 -0.53
N LYS A 188 22.73 -30.98 0.10
CA LYS A 188 22.71 -30.26 1.40
C LYS A 188 22.11 -28.84 1.31
N ALA A 189 22.09 -28.23 0.12
CA ALA A 189 21.39 -26.98 -0.17
C ALA A 189 19.90 -27.18 -0.45
N GLY A 190 19.48 -28.41 -0.78
CA GLY A 190 18.10 -28.79 -1.13
C GLY A 190 17.03 -28.29 -0.16
N PRO A 191 17.20 -28.39 1.18
CA PRO A 191 16.19 -27.93 2.12
C PRO A 191 15.89 -26.41 2.06
N ALA A 192 16.92 -25.57 1.82
CA ALA A 192 16.73 -24.12 1.72
C ALA A 192 16.05 -23.74 0.40
N VAL A 193 16.39 -24.45 -0.68
CA VAL A 193 15.79 -24.27 -2.02
C VAL A 193 14.33 -24.75 -2.02
N ASP A 194 14.04 -25.88 -1.37
CA ASP A 194 12.69 -26.46 -1.28
C ASP A 194 11.75 -25.60 -0.42
N GLU A 195 12.24 -25.07 0.72
CA GLU A 195 11.48 -24.13 1.55
C GLU A 195 11.17 -22.85 0.77
N ALA A 196 12.17 -22.30 0.06
CA ALA A 196 11.97 -21.13 -0.78
C ALA A 196 10.95 -21.36 -1.90
N LEU A 197 11.01 -22.53 -2.55
CA LEU A 197 10.09 -22.88 -3.62
C LEU A 197 8.64 -23.02 -3.12
N ARG A 198 8.44 -23.69 -1.97
CA ARG A 198 7.13 -23.81 -1.33
C ARG A 198 6.57 -22.44 -0.94
N ALA A 199 7.42 -21.58 -0.39
CA ALA A 199 7.03 -20.25 0.04
C ALA A 199 6.70 -19.35 -1.17
N LEU A 200 7.47 -19.42 -2.26
CA LEU A 200 7.20 -18.68 -3.49
C LEU A 200 5.91 -19.13 -4.20
N GLN A 201 5.55 -20.41 -4.11
CA GLN A 201 4.28 -20.90 -4.66
C GLN A 201 3.06 -20.29 -3.96
N GLN A 202 3.19 -19.84 -2.71
CA GLN A 202 2.09 -19.17 -2.00
C GLN A 202 1.76 -17.78 -2.56
N TYR A 203 2.62 -17.17 -3.38
CA TYR A 203 2.27 -15.93 -4.10
C TYR A 203 1.28 -16.14 -5.25
N LYS A 204 1.08 -17.39 -5.68
CA LYS A 204 0.17 -17.75 -6.77
C LYS A 204 -1.22 -18.16 -6.30
N SER A 205 -1.36 -18.46 -5.00
CA SER A 205 -2.59 -18.91 -4.34
C SER A 205 -3.51 -17.74 -4.04
#